data_AF-A0A2A6D2V4-F1
#
_entry.id   AF-A0A2A6D2V4-F1
#
_cell.length_a   1.000
_cell.length_b   1.000
_cell.length_c   1.000
_cell.angle_alpha   90.00
_cell.angle_beta   90.00
_cell.angle_gamma   90.00
#
_symmetry.space_group_name_H-M   'P 1'
#
loop_
_entity.id
_entity.type
_entity.pdbx_description
1 polymer ?
#
loop_
_entity_poly.entity_id
_entity_poly.type
_entity_poly.pdbx_seq_one_letter_code
_entity_poly.pdbx_strand_id
1 'polypeptide(L)'
;MSPPPITEHFSSHLIATIVARSSMHNASILVLLLLVPFSTVAILSNLSSELINEGLLSLGLNDTPTASCMLSIANDNSIVQSCPMTDGFGPRSVGCYAVWNDTGFVQHGCYSGQEISLRDQCRRRECRANKKWGPFRFCCCHGPLCNAVLSIA
;
A
#
# COMPACT_ATOMS: atom_id res chain seq x y z
N MET A 1 -20.00 -32.13 4.98
CA MET A 1 -18.72 -31.92 4.28
C MET A 1 -18.10 -30.69 4.92
N SER A 2 -17.07 -30.91 5.74
CA SER A 2 -16.37 -29.88 6.51
C SER A 2 -14.97 -29.68 5.93
N PRO A 3 -14.42 -28.46 5.91
CA PRO A 3 -13.07 -28.22 5.40
C PRO A 3 -12.00 -28.64 6.44
N PRO A 4 -10.79 -29.05 5.99
CA PRO A 4 -9.66 -29.36 6.86
C PRO A 4 -8.90 -28.09 7.31
N PRO A 5 -8.10 -28.17 8.40
CA PRO A 5 -7.37 -27.05 8.96
C PRO A 5 -6.08 -26.77 8.17
N ILE A 6 -5.77 -25.49 7.96
CA ILE A 6 -4.50 -25.05 7.35
C ILE A 6 -3.58 -24.59 8.48
N THR A 7 -2.62 -25.45 8.82
CA THR A 7 -1.48 -25.14 9.69
C THR A 7 -0.49 -24.21 8.99
N GLU A 8 -0.08 -23.18 9.71
CA GLU A 8 1.00 -22.27 9.36
C GLU A 8 2.34 -23.00 9.26
N HIS A 9 3.12 -22.70 8.22
CA HIS A 9 4.60 -22.71 8.25
C HIS A 9 5.13 -22.05 6.97
N PHE A 10 5.32 -20.73 6.99
CA PHE A 10 6.16 -20.07 5.98
C PHE A 10 7.61 -20.10 6.47
N SER A 11 8.39 -20.96 5.82
CA SER A 11 9.82 -21.14 6.03
C SER A 11 10.60 -19.97 5.43
N SER A 12 11.28 -19.22 6.28
CA SER A 12 12.15 -18.10 5.92
C SER A 12 13.57 -18.58 5.58
N HIS A 13 14.09 -18.03 4.49
CA HIS A 13 15.50 -17.78 4.14
C HIS A 13 16.46 -18.97 3.93
N LEU A 14 16.69 -19.25 2.64
CA LEU A 14 17.93 -19.84 2.13
C LEU A 14 19.04 -18.78 2.18
N ILE A 15 20.01 -18.89 3.10
CA ILE A 15 21.23 -18.09 3.12
C ILE A 15 22.41 -19.04 2.82
N ALA A 16 22.94 -18.96 1.61
CA ALA A 16 24.15 -19.67 1.23
C ALA A 16 25.35 -19.08 2.00
N THR A 17 26.01 -19.91 2.81
CA THR A 17 27.20 -19.52 3.57
C THR A 17 28.44 -20.09 2.87
N ILE A 18 29.33 -19.23 2.37
CA ILE A 18 30.65 -19.62 1.87
C ILE A 18 31.58 -19.72 3.09
N VAL A 19 32.01 -20.93 3.44
CA VAL A 19 33.07 -21.15 4.44
C VAL A 19 34.41 -21.20 3.71
N ALA A 20 35.14 -20.09 3.71
CA ALA A 20 36.56 -20.10 3.38
C ALA A 20 37.33 -20.69 4.56
N ARG A 21 37.98 -21.84 4.33
CA ARG A 21 38.81 -22.54 5.31
C ARG A 21 40.25 -22.07 5.14
N SER A 22 40.70 -21.12 5.95
CA SER A 22 42.12 -20.79 6.10
C SER A 22 42.55 -20.92 7.56
N SER A 23 43.66 -21.64 7.70
CA SER A 23 44.27 -22.13 8.93
C SER A 23 44.72 -21.01 9.87
N MET A 24 44.48 -21.26 11.16
CA MET A 24 45.16 -20.79 12.38
C MET A 24 46.09 -19.56 12.26
N HIS A 25 45.83 -18.53 13.05
CA HIS A 25 46.65 -18.04 14.18
C HIS A 25 46.02 -16.75 14.76
N ASN A 26 45.78 -16.73 16.07
CA ASN A 26 45.59 -15.58 16.97
C ASN A 26 44.95 -14.28 16.43
N ALA A 27 43.68 -14.07 16.75
CA ALA A 27 43.20 -12.87 17.46
C ALA A 27 41.68 -12.98 17.66
N SER A 28 41.22 -12.79 18.89
CA SER A 28 39.81 -12.63 19.25
C SER A 28 39.15 -11.54 18.41
N ILE A 29 38.34 -11.92 17.42
CA ILE A 29 37.37 -11.04 16.78
C ILE A 29 36.01 -11.40 17.40
N LEU A 30 35.63 -10.67 18.45
CA LEU A 30 34.27 -10.65 18.96
C LEU A 30 33.42 -9.92 17.91
N VAL A 31 32.81 -10.67 16.99
CA VAL A 31 31.78 -10.13 16.09
C VAL A 31 30.53 -9.88 16.92
N LEU A 32 30.43 -8.67 17.49
CA LEU A 32 29.21 -8.17 18.13
C LEU A 32 28.19 -7.93 17.01
N LEU A 33 27.42 -8.95 16.65
CA LEU A 33 26.23 -8.84 15.80
C LEU A 33 25.21 -7.97 16.53
N LEU A 34 25.30 -6.66 16.30
CA LEU A 34 24.25 -5.70 16.66
C LEU A 34 22.99 -6.10 15.90
N LEU A 35 22.07 -6.80 16.57
CA LEU A 35 20.67 -6.88 16.18
C LEU A 35 20.08 -5.48 16.33
N VAL A 36 20.35 -4.60 15.37
CA VAL A 36 19.63 -3.33 15.26
C VAL A 36 18.25 -3.70 14.71
N PRO A 37 17.15 -3.50 15.47
CA PRO A 37 15.84 -3.61 14.88
C PRO A 37 15.73 -2.51 13.83
N PHE A 38 15.72 -2.89 12.55
CA PHE A 38 15.38 -1.98 11.46
C PHE A 38 13.93 -1.55 11.67
N SER A 39 13.74 -0.47 12.43
CA SER A 39 12.44 0.16 12.60
C SER A 39 12.14 0.87 11.28
N THR A 40 11.30 0.28 10.44
CA THR A 40 10.85 0.90 9.19
C THR A 40 9.83 1.98 9.54
N VAL A 41 10.31 3.19 9.87
CA VAL A 41 9.42 4.36 10.02
C VAL A 41 8.93 4.73 8.63
N ALA A 42 7.61 4.85 8.45
CA ALA A 42 7.08 5.43 7.22
C ALA A 42 7.51 6.90 7.13
N ILE A 43 8.45 7.20 6.24
CA ILE A 43 8.91 8.57 6.01
C ILE A 43 7.81 9.28 5.21
N LEU A 44 7.33 10.41 5.73
CA LEU A 44 6.40 11.28 5.03
C LEU A 44 7.00 11.63 3.66
N SER A 45 6.31 11.22 2.60
CA SER A 45 6.77 11.41 1.23
C SER A 45 6.51 12.84 0.74
N ASN A 46 7.21 13.25 -0.32
CA ASN A 46 6.99 14.56 -0.91
C ASN A 46 5.56 14.66 -1.45
N LEU A 47 5.09 13.60 -2.13
CA LEU A 47 3.70 13.46 -2.58
C LEU A 47 2.70 13.61 -1.44
N SER A 48 2.90 12.91 -0.30
CA SER A 48 1.96 13.03 0.82
C SER A 48 1.89 14.46 1.35
N SER A 49 3.03 15.16 1.47
CA SER A 49 3.06 16.58 1.85
C SER A 49 2.33 17.48 0.85
N GLU A 50 2.59 17.28 -0.44
CA GLU A 50 1.92 17.99 -1.55
C GLU A 50 0.40 17.79 -1.50
N LEU A 51 -0.06 16.55 -1.36
CA LEU A 51 -1.48 16.21 -1.30
C LEU A 51 -2.17 16.73 -0.05
N ILE A 52 -1.49 16.77 1.10
CA ILE A 52 -2.01 17.40 2.32
C ILE A 52 -2.20 18.91 2.11
N ASN A 53 -1.21 19.59 1.53
CA ASN A 53 -1.29 21.02 1.23
C ASN A 53 -2.39 21.35 0.22
N GLU A 54 -2.68 20.44 -0.71
CA GLU A 54 -3.81 20.57 -1.66
C GLU A 54 -5.18 20.20 -1.06
N GLY A 55 -5.24 19.75 0.20
CA GLY A 55 -6.46 19.29 0.86
C GLY A 55 -7.00 17.97 0.32
N LEU A 56 -6.16 17.17 -0.35
CA LEU A 56 -6.52 15.88 -0.92
C LEU A 56 -6.29 14.71 0.05
N LEU A 57 -5.41 14.90 1.03
CA LEU A 57 -5.22 14.03 2.18
C LEU A 57 -5.39 14.82 3.47
N SER A 58 -5.56 14.11 4.58
CA SER A 58 -5.59 14.69 5.93
C SER A 58 -4.56 14.01 6.83
N LEU A 59 -4.21 14.64 7.93
CA LEU A 59 -3.40 14.02 8.98
C LEU A 59 -4.34 13.27 9.93
N GLY A 60 -4.09 11.98 10.11
CA GLY A 60 -4.80 11.11 11.04
C GLY A 60 -4.10 11.04 12.39
N LEU A 61 -4.27 9.90 13.08
CA LEU A 61 -3.55 9.63 14.32
C LEU A 61 -2.03 9.60 14.05
N ASN A 62 -1.25 10.18 14.96
CA ASN A 62 0.21 10.27 14.88
C ASN A 62 0.74 10.95 13.61
N ASP A 63 0.03 11.96 13.11
CA ASP A 63 0.38 12.68 11.88
C ASP A 63 0.52 11.78 10.64
N THR A 64 -0.21 10.66 10.63
CA THR A 64 -0.19 9.71 9.51
C THR A 64 -1.05 10.25 8.36
N PRO A 65 -0.51 10.42 7.14
CA PRO A 65 -1.31 10.77 5.97
C PRO A 65 -2.46 9.79 5.79
N THR A 66 -3.66 10.33 5.64
CA THR A 66 -4.90 9.55 5.62
C THR A 66 -5.78 10.04 4.48
N ALA A 67 -6.27 9.11 3.66
CA ALA A 67 -7.27 9.37 2.64
C ALA A 67 -8.68 9.08 3.20
N SER A 68 -9.69 9.81 2.72
CA SER A 68 -11.09 9.47 2.98
C SER A 68 -11.66 8.83 1.72
N CYS A 69 -12.00 7.54 1.78
CA CYS A 69 -12.38 6.75 0.60
C CYS A 69 -13.75 6.11 0.79
N MET A 70 -14.43 5.83 -0.32
CA MET A 70 -15.49 4.83 -0.36
C MET A 70 -14.86 3.44 -0.24
N LEU A 71 -15.45 2.56 0.57
CA LEU A 71 -15.07 1.15 0.71
C LEU A 71 -16.30 0.28 0.45
N SER A 72 -16.16 -0.74 -0.39
CA SER A 72 -17.20 -1.76 -0.54
C SER A 72 -17.20 -2.69 0.66
N ILE A 73 -18.37 -2.89 1.26
CA ILE A 73 -18.62 -3.91 2.29
C ILE A 73 -19.47 -5.03 1.70
N ALA A 74 -19.69 -6.10 2.47
CA ALA A 74 -20.55 -7.20 2.04
C ALA A 74 -21.98 -6.71 1.70
N ASN A 75 -22.65 -7.43 0.80
CA ASN A 75 -24.02 -7.17 0.35
C ASN A 75 -24.20 -5.87 -0.47
N ASP A 76 -23.26 -5.57 -1.37
CA ASP A 76 -23.31 -4.42 -2.30
C ASP A 76 -23.43 -3.03 -1.64
N ASN A 77 -23.19 -2.95 -0.34
CA ASN A 77 -23.17 -1.70 0.39
C ASN A 77 -21.77 -1.07 0.33
N SER A 78 -21.73 0.25 0.52
CA SER A 78 -20.47 0.98 0.64
C SER A 78 -20.50 1.95 1.80
N ILE A 79 -19.34 2.15 2.42
CA ILE A 79 -19.16 3.05 3.56
C ILE A 79 -18.01 4.01 3.29
N VAL A 80 -18.05 5.15 3.96
CA VAL A 80 -16.90 6.05 4.03
C VAL A 80 -15.92 5.54 5.08
N GLN A 81 -14.66 5.40 4.72
CA GLN A 81 -13.60 4.99 5.64
C GLN A 81 -12.35 5.87 5.50
N SER A 82 -11.73 6.16 6.65
CA SER A 82 -10.40 6.74 6.72
C SER A 82 -9.34 5.66 6.50
N CYS A 83 -8.52 5.86 5.46
CA CYS A 83 -7.46 4.97 5.01
C CYS A 83 -6.10 5.57 5.40
N PRO A 84 -5.51 5.18 6.54
CA PRO A 84 -4.17 5.62 6.89
C PRO A 84 -3.14 5.04 5.92
N MET A 85 -2.09 5.80 5.64
CA MET A 85 -0.91 5.32 4.93
C MET A 85 -0.27 4.19 5.73
N THR A 86 0.01 3.07 5.07
CA THR A 86 0.62 1.90 5.72
C THR A 86 2.14 2.02 5.74
N ASP A 87 2.77 1.43 6.74
CA ASP A 87 4.22 1.28 6.81
C ASP A 87 4.78 0.47 5.63
N GLY A 88 6.07 0.63 5.38
CA GLY A 88 6.81 -0.13 4.38
C GLY A 88 8.14 0.52 4.00
N PHE A 89 8.80 -0.06 3.00
CA PHE A 89 10.10 0.43 2.54
C PHE A 89 9.97 1.71 1.69
N GLY A 90 10.77 2.72 2.04
CA GLY A 90 10.91 3.97 1.30
C GLY A 90 9.76 4.96 1.51
N PRO A 91 9.74 6.08 0.76
CA PRO A 91 8.65 7.06 0.80
C PRO A 91 7.34 6.46 0.28
N ARG A 92 6.26 6.64 1.05
CA ARG A 92 4.94 6.07 0.76
C ARG A 92 3.85 7.12 0.69
N SER A 93 2.73 6.76 0.09
CA SER A 93 1.52 7.56 0.12
C SER A 93 0.27 6.69 0.06
N VAL A 94 -0.89 7.31 0.14
CA VAL A 94 -2.20 6.66 0.16
C VAL A 94 -3.18 7.39 -0.76
N GLY A 95 -4.13 6.64 -1.30
CA GLY A 95 -5.22 7.12 -2.12
C GLY A 95 -6.40 6.16 -2.07
N CYS A 96 -7.37 6.40 -2.94
CA CYS A 96 -8.55 5.56 -3.11
C CYS A 96 -8.49 4.85 -4.46
N TYR A 97 -9.10 3.68 -4.57
CA TYR A 97 -9.29 3.00 -5.84
C TYR A 97 -10.75 2.60 -6.06
N ALA A 98 -11.09 2.36 -7.32
CA ALA A 98 -12.29 1.64 -7.69
C ALA A 98 -12.00 0.67 -8.85
N VAL A 99 -12.66 -0.48 -8.83
CA VAL A 99 -12.71 -1.47 -9.89
C VAL A 99 -14.15 -1.73 -10.26
N TRP A 100 -14.49 -1.70 -11.55
CA TRP A 100 -15.83 -2.04 -12.00
C TRP A 100 -15.85 -2.68 -13.38
N ASN A 101 -16.98 -3.27 -13.75
CA ASN A 101 -17.21 -3.83 -15.07
C ASN A 101 -18.55 -3.38 -15.66
N ASP A 102 -18.86 -3.84 -16.86
CA ASP A 102 -20.14 -3.53 -17.54
C ASP A 102 -21.35 -4.27 -16.95
N THR A 103 -21.13 -5.26 -16.08
CA THR A 103 -22.20 -6.04 -15.44
C THR A 103 -22.65 -5.44 -14.11
N GLY A 104 -22.14 -4.27 -13.73
CA GLY A 104 -22.49 -3.59 -12.48
C GLY A 104 -21.72 -4.05 -11.25
N PHE A 105 -20.70 -4.90 -11.39
CA PHE A 105 -19.76 -5.16 -10.30
C PHE A 105 -18.97 -3.89 -10.02
N VAL A 106 -18.94 -3.45 -8.75
CA VAL A 106 -18.15 -2.30 -8.32
C VAL A 106 -17.48 -2.62 -6.98
N GLN A 107 -16.17 -2.46 -6.92
CA GLN A 107 -15.36 -2.58 -5.72
C GLN A 107 -14.61 -1.28 -5.46
N HIS A 108 -14.79 -0.71 -4.29
CA HIS A 108 -14.06 0.48 -3.83
C HIS A 108 -13.13 0.12 -2.68
N GLY A 109 -12.02 0.86 -2.52
CA GLY A 109 -11.25 0.78 -1.29
C GLY A 109 -10.03 1.70 -1.21
N CYS A 110 -9.22 1.42 -0.18
CA CYS A 110 -7.96 2.12 0.09
C CYS A 110 -6.83 1.57 -0.78
N TYR A 111 -5.95 2.44 -1.27
CA TYR A 111 -4.74 2.07 -2.00
C TYR A 111 -3.52 2.73 -1.36
N SER A 112 -2.61 1.93 -0.79
CA SER A 112 -1.38 2.40 -0.15
C SER A 112 -0.17 1.78 -0.85
N GLY A 113 0.83 2.58 -1.18
CA GLY A 113 1.97 2.13 -1.98
C GLY A 113 3.16 3.08 -1.94
N GLN A 114 4.17 2.80 -2.77
CA GLN A 114 5.32 3.67 -2.94
C GLN A 114 4.91 4.98 -3.61
N GLU A 115 5.48 6.11 -3.16
CA GLU A 115 5.17 7.45 -3.68
C GLU A 115 5.18 7.50 -5.22
N ILE A 116 6.24 6.97 -5.84
CA ILE A 116 6.43 7.05 -7.29
C ILE A 116 5.28 6.36 -8.05
N SER A 117 4.83 5.22 -7.53
CA SER A 117 3.73 4.46 -8.13
C SER A 117 2.40 5.22 -8.04
N LEU A 118 2.10 5.82 -6.90
CA LEU A 118 0.86 6.58 -6.73
C LEU A 118 0.88 7.87 -7.55
N ARG A 119 2.03 8.54 -7.63
CA ARG A 119 2.19 9.76 -8.43
C ARG A 119 1.88 9.54 -9.91
N ASP A 120 2.26 8.39 -10.46
CA ASP A 120 2.03 8.04 -11.86
C ASP A 120 0.61 7.51 -12.13
N GLN A 121 0.09 6.67 -11.22
CA GLN A 121 -1.15 5.92 -11.46
C GLN A 121 -2.41 6.62 -10.95
N CYS A 122 -2.30 7.46 -9.92
CA CYS A 122 -3.43 8.04 -9.23
C CYS A 122 -3.69 9.47 -9.70
N ARG A 123 -4.93 9.75 -10.09
CA ARG A 123 -5.37 11.09 -10.52
C ARG A 123 -5.74 11.95 -9.32
N ARG A 124 -5.71 13.27 -9.46
CA ARG A 124 -6.23 14.19 -8.44
C ARG A 124 -7.74 14.37 -8.63
N ARG A 125 -8.50 14.28 -7.55
CA ARG A 125 -9.93 14.59 -7.40
C ARG A 125 -10.92 13.69 -8.16
N GLU A 126 -10.51 13.03 -9.23
CA GLU A 126 -11.39 12.20 -10.05
C GLU A 126 -10.88 10.75 -10.17
N CYS A 127 -11.80 9.79 -10.16
CA CYS A 127 -11.52 8.39 -10.47
C CYS A 127 -11.97 8.09 -11.91
N ARG A 128 -11.01 8.14 -12.83
CA ARG A 128 -11.24 8.00 -14.28
C ARG A 128 -10.43 6.85 -14.86
N ALA A 129 -11.12 5.83 -15.36
CA ALA A 129 -10.49 4.67 -15.97
C ALA A 129 -10.27 4.86 -17.48
N ASN A 130 -9.20 4.26 -18.01
CA ASN A 130 -8.96 4.22 -19.44
C ASN A 130 -9.81 3.13 -20.11
N LYS A 131 -10.53 3.47 -21.18
CA LYS A 131 -11.41 2.54 -21.92
C LYS A 131 -10.68 1.31 -22.50
N LYS A 132 -9.35 1.37 -22.65
CA LYS A 132 -8.55 0.34 -23.32
C LYS A 132 -8.30 -0.96 -22.51
N TRP A 133 -8.75 -1.04 -21.26
CA TRP A 133 -8.25 -2.05 -20.29
C TRP A 133 -9.08 -3.36 -20.19
N GLY A 134 -9.89 -3.65 -21.22
CA GLY A 134 -10.68 -4.90 -21.26
C GLY A 134 -12.00 -4.78 -20.49
N PRO A 135 -12.57 -5.89 -19.99
CA PRO A 135 -13.90 -5.91 -19.37
C PRO A 135 -13.94 -5.26 -17.98
N PHE A 136 -12.78 -5.11 -17.34
CA PHE A 136 -12.63 -4.45 -16.05
C PHE A 136 -11.99 -3.08 -16.22
N ARG A 137 -12.49 -2.14 -15.44
CA ARG A 137 -12.01 -0.77 -15.37
C ARG A 137 -11.43 -0.55 -13.99
N PHE A 138 -10.24 0.04 -13.95
CA PHE A 138 -9.55 0.41 -12.72
C PHE A 138 -9.24 1.90 -12.75
N CYS A 139 -9.45 2.57 -11.63
CA CYS A 139 -8.91 3.90 -11.39
C CYS A 139 -8.34 4.00 -9.98
N CYS A 140 -7.29 4.82 -9.84
CA CYS A 140 -6.80 5.30 -8.58
C CYS A 140 -6.93 6.83 -8.54
N CYS A 141 -7.21 7.38 -7.36
CA CYS A 141 -7.32 8.81 -7.18
C CYS A 141 -6.92 9.28 -5.78
N HIS A 142 -6.60 10.57 -5.67
CA HIS A 142 -6.39 11.30 -4.43
C HIS A 142 -7.50 12.33 -4.24
N GLY A 143 -7.97 12.50 -3.01
CA GLY A 143 -9.01 13.46 -2.68
C GLY A 143 -10.16 12.81 -1.90
N PRO A 144 -10.90 13.59 -1.09
CA PRO A 144 -11.99 13.06 -0.29
C PRO A 144 -13.05 12.42 -1.19
N LEU A 145 -13.32 11.13 -0.96
CA LEU A 145 -14.33 10.34 -1.67
C LEU A 145 -14.18 10.37 -3.20
N CYS A 146 -12.97 10.59 -3.71
CA CYS A 146 -12.74 10.72 -5.15
C CYS A 146 -13.14 9.46 -5.94
N ASN A 147 -13.19 8.30 -5.27
CA ASN A 147 -13.60 7.02 -5.83
C ASN A 147 -15.10 6.74 -5.71
N ALA A 148 -15.93 7.67 -5.23
CA ALA A 148 -17.38 7.49 -5.15
C ALA A 148 -18.08 7.70 -6.50
N VAL A 149 -17.50 8.51 -7.39
CA VAL A 149 -18.02 8.76 -8.73
C VAL A 149 -17.04 8.22 -9.77
N LEU A 150 -17.53 7.32 -10.62
CA LEU A 150 -16.71 6.59 -11.59
C LEU A 150 -16.95 7.13 -12.99
N SER A 151 -15.87 7.40 -13.71
CA SER A 151 -15.94 7.86 -15.10
C SER A 151 -14.98 7.10 -16.00
N ILE A 152 -15.24 7.15 -17.30
CA ILE A 152 -14.43 6.53 -18.34
C ILE A 152 -13.85 7.65 -19.20
N ALA A 153 -12.58 7.52 -19.57
CA ALA A 153 -11.90 8.48 -20.42
C ALA A 153 -12.26 8.43 -21.89
#